data_AF-A0A358DAP4-F1
#
_entry.id   AF-A0A358DAP4-F1
#
_cell.length_a   1.000
_cell.length_b   1.000
_cell.length_c   1.000
_cell.angle_alpha   90.00
_cell.angle_beta   90.00
_cell.angle_gamma   90.00
#
_symmetry.space_group_name_H-M   'P 1'
#
loop_
_entity.id
_entity.type
_entity.pdbx_description
1 polymer ?
#
loop_
_entity_poly.entity_id
_entity_poly.type
_entity_poly.pdbx_seq_one_letter_code
_entity_poly.pdbx_strand_id
1 'polypeptide(L)' 'MPRSHRRRPEPAGDDGLERLIAGWKRTEVRRGVEWTVQPVSAAQATKSYACPGCVRPIEPGTAHIVAW' A
#
# COMPACT_ATOMS: atom_id res chain seq x y z
N MET A 1 34.12 10.27 32.23
CA MET A 1 33.67 10.73 30.90
C MET A 1 32.64 9.74 30.36
N PRO A 2 31.33 10.03 30.36
CA PRO A 2 30.34 9.09 29.85
C PRO A 2 30.40 9.07 28.32
N ARG A 3 30.64 7.88 27.75
CA ARG A 3 30.67 7.68 26.29
C ARG A 3 29.25 7.82 25.76
N SER A 4 29.03 8.90 25.00
CA SER A 4 27.80 9.12 24.25
C SER A 4 27.56 7.93 23.31
N HIS A 5 26.66 7.05 23.71
CA HIS A 5 26.03 6.08 22.81
C HIS A 5 25.15 6.88 21.85
N ARG A 6 25.76 7.45 20.81
CA ARG A 6 25.02 7.96 19.66
C ARG A 6 24.29 6.76 19.06
N ARG A 7 22.98 6.67 19.33
CA ARG A 7 22.08 5.78 18.60
C ARG A 7 22.31 6.03 17.13
N ARG A 8 22.85 5.02 16.44
CA ARG A 8 22.88 4.99 14.99
C ARG A 8 21.42 5.14 14.53
N PRO A 9 21.09 6.15 13.71
CA PRO A 9 19.79 6.16 13.06
C PRO A 9 19.73 4.90 12.20
N GLU A 10 18.82 3.99 12.53
CA GLU A 10 18.50 2.87 11.67
C GLU A 10 18.14 3.43 10.28
N PRO A 11 18.61 2.83 9.18
CA PRO A 11 18.29 3.33 7.86
C PRO A 11 16.77 3.31 7.72
N ALA A 12 16.17 4.46 7.42
CA ALA A 12 14.81 4.57 6.95
C ALA A 12 14.72 3.91 5.55
N GLY A 13 14.91 2.60 5.49
CA GLY A 13 14.74 1.80 4.29
C GLY A 13 13.26 1.50 4.12
N ASP A 14 12.73 1.74 2.92
CA ASP A 14 11.46 1.30 2.30
C ASP A 14 10.14 1.41 3.10
N ASP A 15 10.12 1.09 4.40
CA ASP A 15 9.00 1.10 5.33
C ASP A 15 8.28 2.46 5.38
N GLY A 16 9.02 3.56 5.26
CA GLY A 16 8.45 4.90 5.24
C GLY A 16 7.65 5.17 3.97
N LEU A 17 8.17 4.75 2.82
CA LEU A 17 7.52 4.91 1.52
C LEU A 17 6.30 3.98 1.42
N GLU A 18 6.44 2.73 1.84
CA GLU A 18 5.33 1.78 1.87
C GLU A 18 4.21 2.23 2.81
N ARG A 19 4.54 2.80 3.98
CA ARG A 19 3.53 3.34 4.90
C ARG A 19 2.84 4.59 4.36
N LEU A 20 3.55 5.44 3.62
CA LEU A 20 2.96 6.60 2.94
C LEU A 20 2.03 6.17 1.80
N ILE A 21 2.44 5.19 1.01
CA ILE A 21 1.62 4.63 -0.09
C ILE A 21 0.40 3.91 0.47
N ALA A 22 0.56 3.08 1.51
CA ALA A 22 -0.55 2.36 2.16
C ALA A 22 -1.63 3.29 2.73
N GLY A 23 -1.25 4.52 3.13
CA GLY A 23 -2.18 5.53 3.64
C GLY A 23 -2.88 6.36 2.56
N TRP A 24 -2.45 6.31 1.30
CA TRP A 24 -2.92 7.20 0.25
C TRP A 24 -4.24 6.70 -0.36
N LYS A 25 -5.35 6.97 0.32
CA LYS A 25 -6.69 6.82 -0.26
C LYS A 25 -7.02 8.04 -1.12
N ARG A 26 -7.63 7.81 -2.29
CA ARG A 26 -8.16 8.88 -3.13
C ARG A 26 -9.56 8.56 -3.61
N THR A 27 -10.35 9.59 -3.87
CA THR A 27 -11.66 9.45 -4.48
C THR A 27 -11.53 9.60 -5.99
N GLU A 28 -12.13 8.69 -6.74
CA GLU A 28 -12.21 8.76 -8.20
C GLU A 28 -13.67 8.67 -8.67
N VAL A 29 -14.03 9.46 -9.67
CA VAL A 29 -15.33 9.34 -10.35
C VAL A 29 -15.16 8.51 -11.62
N ARG A 30 -15.87 7.39 -11.71
CA ARG A 30 -15.88 6.53 -12.90
C ARG A 30 -17.30 6.15 -13.26
N ARG A 31 -17.69 6.41 -14.52
CA ARG A 31 -19.07 6.20 -15.02
C ARG A 31 -20.14 6.89 -14.16
N GLY A 32 -19.84 8.07 -13.64
CA GLY A 32 -20.76 8.85 -12.79
C GLY A 32 -20.89 8.37 -11.34
N VAL A 33 -20.11 7.37 -10.93
CA VAL A 33 -20.09 6.83 -9.56
C VAL A 33 -18.77 7.20 -8.90
N GLU A 34 -18.82 7.65 -7.64
CA GLU A 34 -17.65 7.88 -6.81
C GLU A 34 -17.14 6.58 -6.21
N TRP A 35 -15.82 6.38 -6.26
CA TRP A 35 -15.12 5.21 -5.74
C TRP A 35 -14.01 5.66 -4.81
N THR A 36 -13.84 4.96 -3.71
CA THR A 36 -12.61 5.07 -2.92
C THR A 36 -11.57 4.11 -3.49
N VAL A 37 -10.44 4.64 -3.92
CA VAL A 37 -9.33 3.87 -4.49
C VAL A 37 -8.16 3.92 -3.52
N GLN A 38 -7.62 2.75 -3.18
CA GLN A 38 -6.45 2.61 -2.31
C GLN A 38 -5.41 1.68 -2.98
N PRO A 39 -4.15 2.11 -3.08
CA PRO A 39 -3.06 1.23 -3.47
C PRO A 39 -2.70 0.29 -2.31
N VAL A 40 -2.42 -0.96 -2.65
CA VAL A 40 -2.02 -2.03 -1.73
C VAL A 40 -0.67 -2.55 -2.20
N SER A 41 0.33 -2.47 -1.32
CA SER A 41 1.66 -3.00 -1.63
C SER A 41 1.65 -4.53 -1.61
N ALA A 42 2.66 -5.15 -2.23
CA ALA A 42 2.86 -6.60 -2.20
C ALA A 42 2.86 -7.15 -0.77
N ALA A 43 3.55 -6.48 0.16
CA ALA A 43 3.63 -6.90 1.56
C ALA A 43 2.27 -6.88 2.27
N GLN A 44 1.37 -5.97 1.89
CA GLN A 44 0.03 -5.85 2.50
C GLN A 44 -1.03 -6.71 1.79
N ALA A 45 -0.76 -7.20 0.58
CA ALA A 45 -1.64 -8.06 -0.20
C ALA A 45 -1.67 -9.49 0.38
N THR A 46 -2.29 -9.65 1.55
CA THR A 46 -2.37 -10.94 2.28
C THR A 46 -3.58 -11.79 1.87
N LYS A 47 -4.43 -11.27 0.99
CA LYS A 47 -5.68 -11.89 0.55
C LYS A 47 -5.73 -11.92 -0.97
N SER A 48 -6.46 -12.90 -1.51
CA SER A 48 -6.80 -12.92 -2.93
C SER A 48 -7.90 -11.89 -3.21
N TYR A 49 -7.71 -11.09 -4.25
CA TYR A 49 -8.69 -10.12 -4.72
C TYR A 49 -9.15 -10.46 -6.14
N ALA A 50 -10.29 -9.93 -6.56
CA ALA A 50 -10.76 -10.07 -7.94
C ALA A 50 -10.66 -8.73 -8.67
N CYS A 51 -10.04 -8.74 -9.86
CA CYS A 51 -9.96 -7.54 -10.69
C CYS A 51 -11.36 -7.15 -11.22
N PRO A 52 -11.87 -5.93 -10.98
CA PRO A 52 -13.20 -5.53 -11.44
C PRO A 52 -13.33 -5.40 -12.96
N GLY A 53 -12.20 -5.35 -13.70
CA GLY A 53 -12.21 -5.24 -15.17
C GLY A 53 -12.28 -6.57 -15.90
N CYS A 54 -11.55 -7.58 -15.42
CA CYS A 54 -11.41 -8.88 -16.10
C CYS A 54 -11.74 -10.09 -15.23
N VAL A 55 -12.14 -9.88 -13.96
CA VAL A 55 -12.58 -10.90 -13.00
C VAL A 55 -11.50 -11.95 -12.67
N ARG A 56 -10.24 -11.69 -13.04
CA ARG A 56 -9.12 -12.58 -12.71
C ARG A 56 -8.72 -12.43 -11.23
N PRO A 57 -8.30 -13.52 -10.59
CA PRO A 57 -7.74 -13.44 -9.25
C PRO A 57 -6.42 -12.68 -9.27
N ILE A 58 -6.21 -11.88 -8.25
CA ILE A 58 -4.96 -11.23 -7.89
C ILE A 58 -4.46 -12.00 -6.68
N GLU A 59 -3.37 -12.73 -6.85
CA GLU A 59 -2.81 -13.58 -5.81
C GLU A 59 -2.18 -12.76 -4.68
N PRO A 60 -2.15 -13.30 -3.44
CA PRO A 60 -1.43 -12.69 -2.34
C PRO A 60 0.03 -12.38 -2.72
N GLY A 61 0.57 -11.28 -2.21
CA GLY A 61 1.91 -10.79 -2.56
C GLY A 61 1.97 -9.95 -3.84
N THR A 62 0.87 -9.78 -4.56
CA THR A 62 0.84 -8.94 -5.77
C THR A 62 0.42 -7.51 -5.42
N ALA A 63 1.25 -6.52 -5.75
CA ALA A 63 0.88 -5.11 -5.61
C ALA A 63 -0.26 -4.74 -6.56
N HIS A 64 -1.32 -4.11 -6.05
CA HIS A 64 -2.51 -3.75 -6.83
C HIS A 64 -3.26 -2.57 -6.20
N ILE A 65 -4.39 -2.17 -6.81
CA ILE A 65 -5.32 -1.20 -6.24
C ILE A 65 -6.63 -1.88 -5.89
N VAL A 66 -7.24 -1.48 -4.78
CA VAL A 66 -8.60 -1.88 -4.40
C VAL A 66 -9.53 -0.66 -4.52
N ALA A 67 -10.72 -0.90 -5.07
CA ALA A 67 -11.75 0.11 -5.28
C ALA A 67 -13.07 -0.37 -4.70
N TRP A 68 -13.72 0.45 -3.89
CA TRP A 68 -15.01 0.19 -3.25
C TRP A 68 -15.83 1.46 -3.05
#